data_AF-A0A957SEA7-F1
#
_entry.id   AF-A0A957SEA7-F1
#
_cell.length_a   1.000
_cell.length_b   1.000
_cell.length_c   1.000
_cell.angle_alpha   90.00
_cell.angle_beta   90.00
_cell.angle_gamma   90.00
#
_symmetry.space_group_name_H-M   'P 1'
#
loop_
_entity.id
_entity.type
_entity.pdbx_description
1 polymer ?
#
loop_
_entity_poly.entity_id
_entity_poly.type
_entity_poly.pdbx_seq_one_letter_code
_entity_poly.pdbx_strand_id
1 'polypeptide(L)'
;MPQSLSHKIPALTPQPDGHNFVVYGDCCSGIPDGPHEANFANVNQVIARLEPPPAFICFLGDEIKGLLADDEALRAQWRYW
;
A
#
# COMPACT_ATOMS: atom_id res chain seq x y z
N MET A 1 23.56 -12.97 0.11
CA MET A 1 22.54 -13.51 1.04
C MET A 1 21.48 -12.43 1.20
N PRO A 2 20.22 -12.65 0.80
CA PRO A 2 19.16 -11.68 1.11
C PRO A 2 19.04 -11.59 2.63
N GLN A 3 19.04 -10.36 3.18
CA GLN A 3 18.87 -10.12 4.61
C GLN A 3 17.52 -10.69 5.06
N SER A 4 17.50 -11.36 6.21
CA SER A 4 16.28 -11.86 6.84
C SER A 4 15.30 -10.69 7.05
N LEU A 5 14.17 -10.71 6.34
CA LEU A 5 13.10 -9.70 6.40
C LEU A 5 12.33 -9.69 7.75
N SER A 6 12.77 -10.45 8.76
CA SER A 6 12.04 -10.69 10.00
C SER A 6 12.20 -9.64 11.09
N HIS A 7 13.08 -8.64 10.93
CA HIS A 7 13.28 -7.63 11.95
C HIS A 7 12.06 -6.69 12.06
N LYS A 8 11.63 -6.40 13.29
CA LYS A 8 10.62 -5.39 13.60
C LYS A 8 11.17 -3.97 13.46
N ILE A 9 10.36 -3.05 12.97
CA ILE A 9 10.65 -1.63 12.85
C ILE A 9 9.83 -0.90 13.92
N PRO A 10 10.44 -0.18 14.87
CA PRO A 10 9.69 0.65 15.81
C PRO A 10 8.88 1.71 15.06
N ALA A 11 7.58 1.76 15.30
CA ALA A 11 6.69 2.75 14.70
C ALA A 11 6.76 4.08 15.45
N LEU A 12 6.39 5.17 14.76
CA LEU A 12 6.14 6.44 15.41
C LEU A 12 4.80 6.36 16.16
N THR A 13 4.84 6.53 17.48
CA THR A 13 3.64 6.52 18.32
C THR A 13 3.17 7.96 18.57
N PRO A 14 1.86 8.23 18.43
CA PRO A 14 1.33 9.56 18.69
C PRO A 14 1.29 9.87 20.20
N GLN A 15 0.98 11.12 20.52
CA GLN A 15 0.51 11.51 21.86
C GLN A 15 -0.81 10.77 22.20
N PRO A 16 -1.25 10.74 23.47
CA PRO A 16 -2.36 9.89 23.93
C PRO A 16 -3.69 10.01 23.15
N ASP A 17 -3.94 11.13 22.48
CA ASP A 17 -5.15 11.45 21.71
C ASP A 17 -4.93 11.45 20.18
N GLY A 18 -3.73 11.11 19.71
CA GLY A 18 -3.42 11.02 18.28
C GLY A 18 -3.56 9.62 17.70
N HIS A 19 -3.48 9.51 16.38
CA HIS A 19 -3.59 8.26 15.64
C HIS A 19 -2.31 7.94 14.87
N ASN A 20 -1.89 6.68 14.91
CA ASN A 20 -0.88 6.12 14.01
C ASN A 20 -1.62 5.43 12.85
N PHE A 21 -1.41 5.88 11.63
CA PHE A 21 -2.00 5.31 10.43
C PHE A 21 -1.07 5.52 9.23
N VAL A 22 -1.28 4.75 8.17
CA VAL A 22 -0.56 4.91 6.91
C VAL A 22 -1.45 5.61 5.89
N VAL A 23 -0.86 6.49 5.11
CA VAL A 23 -1.48 7.08 3.93
C VAL A 23 -0.84 6.48 2.69
N TYR A 24 -1.69 5.99 1.78
CA TYR A 24 -1.32 5.65 0.42
C TYR A 24 -1.96 6.63 -0.56
N GLY A 25 -1.22 6.96 -1.60
CA GLY A 25 -1.70 7.67 -2.78
C GLY A 25 -0.90 7.21 -3.98
N ASP A 26 -1.47 7.35 -5.18
CA ASP A 26 -0.77 7.10 -6.45
C ASP A 26 -0.14 5.70 -6.53
N CYS A 27 -0.81 4.70 -5.91
CA CYS A 27 -0.29 3.34 -5.89
C CYS A 27 -0.33 2.73 -7.28
N CYS A 28 -1.38 3.00 -8.05
CA CYS A 28 -1.60 2.50 -9.41
C CYS A 28 -1.35 0.99 -9.57
N SER A 29 -1.63 0.20 -8.52
CA SER A 29 -1.23 -1.21 -8.41
C SER A 29 -2.23 -2.19 -9.00
N GLY A 30 -3.35 -1.71 -9.55
CA GLY A 30 -4.39 -2.53 -10.20
C GLY A 30 -4.00 -3.17 -11.55
N ILE A 31 -2.73 -3.12 -11.96
CA ILE A 31 -2.23 -3.77 -13.18
C ILE A 31 -1.38 -4.98 -12.78
N PRO A 32 -1.81 -6.21 -13.11
CA PRO A 32 -1.07 -7.43 -12.80
C PRO A 32 0.33 -7.42 -13.39
N ASP A 33 1.30 -7.93 -12.63
CA ASP A 33 2.72 -8.01 -12.96
C ASP A 33 3.36 -6.65 -13.29
N GLY A 34 2.67 -5.56 -12.93
CA GLY A 34 3.11 -4.20 -13.16
C GLY A 34 4.16 -3.73 -12.14
N PRO A 35 5.01 -2.75 -12.49
CA PRO A 35 6.00 -2.22 -11.56
C PRO A 35 5.37 -1.60 -10.29
N HIS A 36 4.17 -1.04 -10.43
CA HIS A 36 3.40 -0.45 -9.34
C HIS A 36 2.89 -1.51 -8.35
N GLU A 37 2.47 -2.68 -8.83
CA GLU A 37 2.08 -3.81 -7.97
C GLU A 37 3.26 -4.30 -7.13
N ALA A 38 4.41 -4.52 -7.78
CA ALA A 38 5.63 -4.94 -7.09
C ALA A 38 6.07 -3.91 -6.04
N ASN A 39 5.99 -2.62 -6.36
CA ASN A 39 6.31 -1.56 -5.40
C ASN A 39 5.32 -1.54 -4.23
N PHE A 40 4.01 -1.64 -4.50
CA PHE A 40 2.98 -1.69 -3.48
C PHE A 40 3.19 -2.88 -2.52
N ALA A 41 3.51 -4.06 -3.05
CA ALA A 41 3.85 -5.24 -2.26
C ALA A 41 5.09 -5.01 -1.37
N ASN A 42 6.16 -4.41 -1.93
CA ASN A 42 7.38 -4.11 -1.17
C ASN A 42 7.13 -3.12 -0.03
N VAL A 43 6.32 -2.09 -0.25
CA VAL A 43 5.95 -1.13 0.80
C VAL A 43 5.12 -1.82 1.89
N ASN A 44 4.16 -2.68 1.50
CA ASN A 44 3.38 -3.45 2.47
C ASN A 44 4.25 -4.39 3.33
N GLN A 45 5.31 -4.96 2.78
CA GLN A 45 6.28 -5.75 3.56
C GLN A 45 7.00 -4.90 4.63
N VAL A 46 7.28 -3.63 4.34
CA VAL A 46 7.85 -2.70 5.33
C VAL A 46 6.81 -2.35 6.40
N ILE A 47 5.58 -2.03 6.00
CA ILE A 47 4.49 -1.69 6.93
C ILE A 47 4.17 -2.85 7.87
N ALA A 48 4.16 -4.09 7.37
CA ALA A 48 3.91 -5.28 8.17
C ALA A 48 4.94 -5.51 9.30
N ARG A 49 6.09 -4.83 9.23
CA ARG A 49 7.14 -4.87 10.25
C ARG A 49 7.03 -3.77 11.29
N LEU A 50 6.16 -2.77 11.09
CA LEU A 50 5.96 -1.68 12.06
C LEU A 50 5.38 -2.20 13.38
N GLU A 51 5.91 -1.71 14.49
CA GLU A 51 5.49 -2.07 15.85
C GLU A 51 5.37 -0.82 16.75
N PRO A 52 4.16 -0.46 17.23
CA PRO A 52 2.88 -1.11 16.93
C PRO A 52 2.46 -0.93 15.45
N PRO A 53 1.61 -1.83 14.91
CA PRO A 53 1.08 -1.66 13.57
C PRO A 53 0.22 -0.39 13.47
N PRO A 54 0.04 0.17 12.27
CA PRO A 54 -0.90 1.27 12.07
C PRO A 54 -2.32 0.84 12.43
N ALA A 55 -3.10 1.75 13.00
CA ALA A 55 -4.49 1.50 13.37
C ALA A 55 -5.38 1.29 12.13
N PHE A 56 -5.06 1.99 11.04
CA PHE A 56 -5.74 1.86 9.75
C PHE A 56 -4.84 2.36 8.61
N ILE A 57 -5.31 2.14 7.39
CA ILE A 57 -4.70 2.64 6.16
C ILE A 57 -5.73 3.54 5.48
N CYS A 58 -5.31 4.70 5.01
CA CYS A 58 -6.13 5.62 4.24
C CYS A 58 -5.57 5.71 2.81
N PHE A 59 -6.41 5.42 1.82
CA PHE A 59 -6.10 5.65 0.42
C PHE A 59 -6.74 6.96 -0.03
N LEU A 60 -5.95 7.84 -0.63
CA LEU A 60 -6.38 9.20 -1.01
C LEU A 60 -6.71 9.35 -2.51
N GLY A 61 -6.64 8.27 -3.29
CA GLY A 61 -6.82 8.27 -4.73
C GLY A 61 -5.70 7.54 -5.48
N ASP A 62 -5.98 7.28 -6.76
CA ASP A 62 -5.08 6.63 -7.72
C ASP A 62 -4.52 5.29 -7.21
N GLU A 63 -5.37 4.52 -6.52
CA GLU A 63 -5.04 3.17 -6.07
C GLU A 63 -4.88 2.22 -7.26
N ILE A 64 -5.75 2.40 -8.26
CA ILE A 64 -5.57 1.87 -9.62
C ILE A 64 -5.10 2.99 -10.55
N LYS A 65 -4.48 2.64 -11.68
CA LYS A 65 -3.97 3.64 -12.63
C LYS A 65 -5.08 4.50 -13.24
N GLY A 66 -6.26 3.90 -13.41
CA GLY A 66 -7.42 4.61 -13.97
C GLY A 66 -7.12 5.17 -15.37
N LEU A 67 -7.95 6.10 -15.83
CA LEU A 67 -7.76 6.81 -17.11
C LEU A 67 -7.63 5.88 -18.34
N LEU A 68 -8.52 4.90 -18.45
CA LEU A 68 -8.73 4.12 -19.67
C LEU A 68 -10.07 4.49 -20.31
N ALA A 69 -10.11 4.58 -21.64
CA ALA A 69 -11.36 4.77 -22.39
C ALA A 69 -12.26 3.52 -22.38
N ASP A 70 -11.66 2.36 -22.13
CA ASP A 70 -12.33 1.07 -22.03
C ASP A 70 -12.85 0.84 -20.59
N ASP A 71 -14.18 0.84 -20.43
CA ASP A 71 -14.86 0.60 -19.15
C ASP A 71 -14.60 -0.81 -18.62
N GLU A 72 -14.50 -1.82 -19.49
CA GLU A 72 -14.26 -3.19 -19.04
C GLU A 72 -12.83 -3.33 -18.50
N ALA A 73 -11.86 -2.73 -19.17
CA ALA A 73 -10.47 -2.68 -18.70
C ALA A 73 -10.33 -1.89 -17.39
N LEU A 74 -11.07 -0.78 -17.24
CA LEU A 74 -11.10 -0.01 -15.98
C LEU A 74 -11.68 -0.85 -14.83
N ARG A 75 -12.80 -1.54 -15.07
CA ARG A 75 -13.39 -2.44 -14.07
C ARG A 75 -12.49 -3.64 -13.78
N ALA A 76 -11.71 -4.10 -14.75
CA ALA A 76 -10.74 -5.18 -14.53
C ALA A 76 -9.63 -4.75 -13.56
N GLN A 77 -9.11 -3.52 -13.68
CA GLN A 77 -8.15 -2.99 -12.69
C GLN A 77 -8.76 -2.93 -11.29
N TRP A 78 -9.99 -2.42 -11.17
CA TRP A 78 -10.70 -2.34 -9.89
C TRP A 78 -11.01 -3.71 -9.25
N ARG A 79 -11.26 -4.75 -10.05
CA ARG A 79 -11.50 -6.11 -9.53
C ARG A 79 -10.21 -6.80 -9.12
N TYR A 80 -9.10 -6.43 -9.74
CA TYR A 80 -7.80 -7.01 -9.44
C TYR A 80 -7.15 -6.39 -8.20
N TRP A 81 -7.26 -5.07 -8.07
CA TRP A 81 -6.88 -4.33 -6.88
C TRP A 81 -7.76 -4.71 -5.67
#